data_AF-A0A916MFH6-F1
#
_entry.id   AF-A0A916MFH6-F1
#
_cell.length_a   1.000
_cell.length_b   1.000
_cell.length_c   1.000
_cell.angle_alpha   90.00
_cell.angle_beta   90.00
_cell.angle_gamma   90.00
#
_symmetry.space_group_name_H-M   'P 1'
#
loop_
_entity.id
_entity.type
_entity.pdbx_description
1 polymer ?
#
loop_
_entity_poly.entity_id
_entity_poly.type
_entity_poly.pdbx_seq_one_letter_code
_entity_poly.pdbx_strand_id
1 'polypeptide(L)'
;MCSRVKHPSSQPVSILLAAVFVVVGASLPACSANDRVDRRIETAVLHGQYGEAREALQKCLSNDPSDKSYLLDRLRLLILTLADGQPDAAELTANDLYALLRTQGLNADKTAASVVFNERVKIWKGEPFEQALAYTYIGLQKAMRGEWDNARAAAQSSLFLLRDFGENERGQKITADELAQRAAEAERRGKSSEEVIDRGYTPVKTDFALGYLLNGVANKALGRDAEASDNFNEASLLDAGLAPLCQTLAGDDYNTILVVDYGRGPFKQAYGPDDSLVRFMPITPSDRRGLRAEVVSPGGVREALLSPIPPTTDVNRMGRSLMWNSLEGVRQAKSVIGSAMVVGGLVVATAPQGSNESDESRRNRALIGAGVALAGLLLKGSSSADTRHCEFFPQRVYLVPLNIATPASSIELEVDGDASSLLSLTGLDPPKSSPIQLRYVHLEAPTGNWRTSGHIVYANDRYPWRVPGDDLPYLFGGRCARTPTSEVMSQYHAAGHLADMTSNDLANIYREEGITFEVQEQEGGSRKHILEGGTSLVCPLPGTVGFQRLFGVEHQPYKPRSDALKDAIKREFDRPDPGQPATN
;
A
#
# COMPACT_ATOMS: atom_id res chain seq x y z
N MET A 1 -53.90 63.34 23.22
CA MET A 1 -53.02 63.66 22.07
C MET A 1 -51.65 64.05 22.61
N CYS A 2 -50.63 63.24 22.27
CA CYS A 2 -49.17 63.48 22.24
C CYS A 2 -48.35 64.08 23.41
N SER A 3 -47.18 63.44 23.59
CA SER A 3 -45.87 63.91 24.13
C SER A 3 -45.65 63.84 25.65
N ARG A 4 -44.97 62.83 26.23
CA ARG A 4 -43.50 62.56 26.34
C ARG A 4 -42.65 63.76 26.79
N VAL A 5 -42.00 63.65 27.97
CA VAL A 5 -40.54 63.81 28.28
C VAL A 5 -40.24 63.19 29.67
N LYS A 6 -39.01 62.68 29.84
CA LYS A 6 -38.43 61.81 30.90
C LYS A 6 -37.73 62.55 32.06
N HIS A 7 -37.58 61.82 33.19
CA HIS A 7 -36.40 61.62 34.09
C HIS A 7 -36.80 61.60 35.60
N PRO A 8 -36.02 61.08 36.59
CA PRO A 8 -34.78 60.27 36.59
C PRO A 8 -34.77 59.09 37.64
N SER A 9 -33.60 58.44 37.78
CA SER A 9 -33.14 57.58 38.91
C SER A 9 -33.75 56.16 38.99
N SER A 10 -33.08 55.08 39.37
CA SER A 10 -31.88 54.84 40.19
C SER A 10 -31.31 53.44 39.86
N GLN A 11 -30.01 53.21 40.09
CA GLN A 11 -29.45 51.85 40.17
C GLN A 11 -29.88 51.18 41.49
N PRO A 12 -29.85 49.84 41.56
CA PRO A 12 -28.74 49.25 42.30
C PRO A 12 -28.09 48.01 41.66
N VAL A 13 -26.80 47.92 41.95
CA VAL A 13 -25.93 46.73 41.98
C VAL A 13 -26.63 45.55 42.68
N SER A 14 -26.59 44.35 42.09
CA SER A 14 -26.55 43.07 42.83
C SER A 14 -26.39 41.83 41.94
N ILE A 15 -25.38 41.03 42.29
CA ILE A 15 -25.31 39.56 42.25
C ILE A 15 -25.05 38.91 40.87
N LEU A 16 -23.75 38.68 40.63
CA LEU A 16 -23.24 37.72 39.66
C LEU A 16 -22.93 36.41 40.43
N LEU A 17 -23.83 35.43 40.39
CA LEU A 17 -23.59 34.10 40.95
C LEU A 17 -24.49 33.06 40.26
N ALA A 18 -23.85 31.97 39.84
CA ALA A 18 -24.43 30.69 39.43
C ALA A 18 -25.15 30.62 38.07
N ALA A 19 -24.37 30.39 37.02
CA ALA A 19 -24.77 29.54 35.91
C ALA A 19 -23.62 28.60 35.54
N VAL A 20 -23.34 27.64 36.43
CA VAL A 20 -22.64 26.40 36.06
C VAL A 20 -23.61 25.63 35.18
N PHE A 21 -23.53 25.85 33.87
CA PHE A 21 -24.20 25.01 32.89
C PHE A 21 -23.53 23.63 32.96
N VAL A 22 -24.19 22.73 33.69
CA VAL A 22 -24.01 21.29 33.57
C VAL A 22 -24.50 20.90 32.18
N VAL A 23 -23.63 21.05 31.18
CA VAL A 23 -23.77 20.33 29.91
C VAL A 23 -23.34 18.90 30.20
N VAL A 24 -24.25 18.11 30.77
CA VAL A 24 -24.22 16.66 30.61
C VAL A 24 -24.51 16.43 29.13
N GLY A 25 -23.44 16.50 28.35
CA GLY A 25 -23.46 16.14 26.95
C GLY A 25 -23.85 14.67 26.88
N ALA A 26 -25.03 14.42 26.33
CA ALA A 26 -25.39 13.13 25.81
C ALA A 26 -24.32 12.72 24.78
N SER A 27 -23.34 11.95 25.24
CA SER A 27 -22.42 11.21 24.39
C SER A 27 -23.22 10.12 23.70
N LEU A 28 -23.96 10.50 22.67
CA LEU A 28 -24.34 9.57 21.62
C LEU A 28 -23.02 8.97 21.12
N PRO A 29 -22.90 7.63 21.00
CA PRO A 29 -21.77 7.04 20.32
C PRO A 29 -21.84 7.53 18.88
N ALA A 30 -21.09 8.59 18.58
CA ALA A 30 -20.78 8.94 17.22
C ALA A 30 -20.15 7.67 16.65
N CYS A 31 -20.81 7.08 15.65
CA CYS A 31 -20.22 6.04 14.83
C CYS A 31 -18.85 6.55 14.40
N SER A 32 -17.78 6.07 15.05
CA SER A 32 -16.44 6.28 14.51
C SER A 32 -16.46 5.51 13.21
N ALA A 33 -16.52 6.23 12.09
CA ALA A 33 -16.27 5.67 10.78
C ALA A 33 -15.01 4.79 10.92
N ASN A 34 -15.15 3.50 10.63
CA ASN A 34 -14.10 2.52 10.83
C ASN A 34 -12.85 2.97 10.06
N ASP A 35 -11.83 3.41 10.79
CA ASP A 35 -10.49 3.76 10.26
C ASP A 35 -9.73 2.55 9.67
N ARG A 36 -10.34 1.35 9.71
CA ARG A 36 -9.83 0.10 9.18
C ARG A 36 -10.52 -0.31 7.90
N VAL A 37 -9.76 -0.94 7.01
CA VAL A 37 -10.29 -1.68 5.87
C VAL A 37 -11.37 -2.69 6.31
N ASP A 38 -12.39 -2.87 5.48
CA ASP A 38 -13.41 -3.91 5.69
C ASP A 38 -12.74 -5.28 5.81
N ARG A 39 -13.07 -6.02 6.88
CA ARG A 39 -12.55 -7.37 7.15
C ARG A 39 -12.74 -8.33 5.96
N ARG A 40 -13.75 -8.12 5.12
CA ARG A 40 -13.96 -8.90 3.89
C ARG A 40 -12.83 -8.68 2.88
N ILE A 41 -12.37 -7.44 2.72
CA ILE A 41 -11.23 -7.10 1.85
C ILE A 41 -9.96 -7.74 2.43
N GLU A 42 -9.69 -7.61 3.73
CA GLU A 42 -8.53 -8.29 4.35
C GLU A 42 -8.58 -9.80 4.14
N THR A 43 -9.76 -10.40 4.31
CA THR A 43 -9.94 -11.84 4.12
C THR A 43 -9.68 -12.24 2.67
N ALA A 44 -10.18 -11.50 1.69
CA ALA A 44 -9.93 -11.75 0.28
C ALA A 44 -8.42 -11.67 -0.05
N VAL A 45 -7.72 -10.68 0.50
CA VAL A 45 -6.25 -10.54 0.34
C VAL A 45 -5.50 -11.74 0.88
N LEU A 46 -5.85 -12.21 2.09
CA LEU A 46 -5.23 -13.39 2.72
C LEU A 46 -5.42 -14.68 1.90
N HIS A 47 -6.47 -14.75 1.08
CA HIS A 47 -6.73 -15.88 0.18
C HIS A 47 -6.18 -15.65 -1.24
N GLY A 48 -5.46 -14.55 -1.49
CA GLY A 48 -4.94 -14.17 -2.80
C GLY A 48 -6.01 -13.69 -3.79
N GLN A 49 -7.25 -13.45 -3.33
CA GLN A 49 -8.39 -13.02 -4.15
C GLN A 49 -8.34 -11.51 -4.41
N TYR A 50 -7.25 -11.04 -5.02
CA TYR A 50 -7.00 -9.61 -5.20
C TYR A 50 -8.03 -8.93 -6.10
N GLY A 51 -8.56 -9.61 -7.14
CA GLY A 51 -9.63 -9.06 -7.97
C GLY A 51 -10.87 -8.69 -7.16
N GLU A 52 -11.28 -9.55 -6.21
CA GLU A 52 -12.39 -9.29 -5.28
C GLU A 52 -12.07 -8.16 -4.31
N ALA A 53 -10.88 -8.19 -3.70
CA ALA A 53 -10.43 -7.16 -2.78
C ALA A 53 -10.42 -5.77 -3.44
N ARG A 54 -9.93 -5.66 -4.68
CA ARG A 54 -9.90 -4.39 -5.44
C ARG A 54 -11.29 -3.89 -5.79
N GLU A 55 -12.16 -4.76 -6.30
CA GLU A 55 -13.53 -4.37 -6.64
C GLU A 55 -14.29 -3.87 -5.40
N ALA A 56 -14.10 -4.54 -4.26
CA ALA A 56 -14.70 -4.13 -3.00
C ALA A 56 -14.10 -2.80 -2.49
N LEU A 57 -12.78 -2.64 -2.53
CA LEU A 57 -12.11 -1.40 -2.12
C LEU A 57 -12.51 -0.22 -3.00
N GLN A 58 -12.61 -0.41 -4.33
CA GLN A 58 -12.99 0.62 -5.28
C GLN A 58 -14.34 1.25 -4.94
N LYS A 59 -15.31 0.45 -4.49
CA LYS A 59 -16.66 0.90 -4.10
C LYS A 59 -16.66 1.79 -2.86
N CYS A 60 -15.58 1.76 -2.08
CA CYS A 60 -15.43 2.52 -0.84
C CYS A 60 -14.44 3.68 -0.97
N LEU A 61 -13.84 3.91 -2.14
CA LEU A 61 -12.87 4.99 -2.31
C LEU A 61 -13.52 6.36 -2.19
N SER A 62 -12.86 7.24 -1.45
CA SER A 62 -13.20 8.65 -1.47
C SER A 62 -12.69 9.31 -2.76
N ASN A 63 -13.59 10.07 -3.41
CA ASN A 63 -13.27 10.93 -4.55
C ASN A 63 -12.87 12.35 -4.13
N ASP A 64 -13.01 12.69 -2.85
CA ASP A 64 -12.66 14.00 -2.31
C ASP A 64 -11.17 14.02 -1.89
N PRO A 65 -10.27 14.75 -2.59
CA PRO A 65 -8.86 14.83 -2.22
C PRO A 65 -8.59 15.43 -0.83
N SER A 66 -9.59 16.07 -0.22
CA SER A 66 -9.52 16.60 1.14
C SER A 66 -9.88 15.55 2.20
N ASP A 67 -10.46 14.41 1.78
CA ASP A 67 -10.73 13.29 2.64
C ASP A 67 -9.43 12.74 3.22
N LYS A 68 -9.46 12.49 4.52
CA LYS A 68 -8.30 12.03 5.23
C LYS A 68 -7.84 10.65 4.80
N SER A 69 -8.71 9.80 4.23
CA SER A 69 -8.38 8.44 3.76
C SER A 69 -7.98 8.41 2.29
N TYR A 70 -8.16 9.50 1.54
CA TYR A 70 -7.95 9.56 0.08
C TYR A 70 -6.61 8.99 -0.39
N LEU A 71 -5.51 9.39 0.26
CA LEU A 71 -4.15 8.95 -0.05
C LEU A 71 -3.93 7.47 0.32
N LEU A 72 -4.40 7.09 1.51
CA LEU A 72 -4.25 5.75 2.04
C LEU A 72 -5.02 4.73 1.20
N ASP A 73 -6.24 5.05 0.77
CA ASP A 73 -7.08 4.19 -0.04
C ASP A 73 -6.51 3.98 -1.44
N ARG A 74 -5.88 5.00 -2.03
CA ARG A 74 -5.14 4.89 -3.30
C ARG A 74 -3.90 4.03 -3.17
N LEU A 75 -3.14 4.17 -2.08
CA LEU A 75 -2.01 3.30 -1.79
C LEU A 75 -2.46 1.84 -1.64
N ARG A 76 -3.53 1.59 -0.87
CA ARG A 76 -4.14 0.27 -0.73
C ARG A 76 -4.52 -0.31 -2.09
N LEU A 77 -5.24 0.46 -2.92
CA LEU A 77 -5.64 0.05 -4.26
C LEU A 77 -4.44 -0.25 -5.16
N LEU A 78 -3.40 0.59 -5.12
CA LEU A 78 -2.18 0.39 -5.90
C LEU A 78 -1.54 -0.96 -5.56
N ILE A 79 -1.31 -1.24 -4.27
CA ILE A 79 -0.69 -2.49 -3.82
C ILE A 79 -1.52 -3.70 -4.29
N LEU A 80 -2.83 -3.67 -4.07
CA LEU A 80 -3.71 -4.76 -4.49
C LEU A 80 -3.73 -4.96 -6.02
N THR A 81 -3.68 -3.88 -6.78
CA THR A 81 -3.67 -3.93 -8.26
C THR A 81 -2.36 -4.48 -8.81
N LEU A 82 -1.24 -4.16 -8.16
CA LEU A 82 0.03 -4.79 -8.48
C LEU A 82 0.07 -6.26 -8.06
N ALA A 83 -0.46 -6.62 -6.88
CA ALA A 83 -0.53 -8.00 -6.40
C ALA A 83 -1.36 -8.90 -7.35
N ASP A 84 -2.44 -8.35 -7.91
CA ASP A 84 -3.23 -9.01 -8.95
C ASP A 84 -2.54 -9.03 -10.33
N GLY A 85 -1.35 -8.42 -10.47
CA GLY A 85 -0.56 -8.44 -11.70
C GLY A 85 -1.05 -7.48 -12.79
N GLN A 86 -1.77 -6.40 -12.45
CA GLN A 86 -2.39 -5.48 -13.41
C GLN A 86 -1.77 -4.07 -13.38
N PRO A 87 -0.49 -3.89 -13.76
CA PRO A 87 0.16 -2.59 -13.65
C PRO A 87 -0.47 -1.54 -14.56
N ASP A 88 -1.08 -1.94 -15.69
CA ASP A 88 -1.79 -1.04 -16.59
C ASP A 88 -3.03 -0.42 -15.92
N ALA A 89 -3.80 -1.23 -15.18
CA ALA A 89 -4.95 -0.75 -14.41
C ALA A 89 -4.53 0.15 -13.23
N ALA A 90 -3.31 -0.02 -12.71
CA ALA A 90 -2.79 0.77 -11.60
C ALA A 90 -2.26 2.16 -12.00
N GLU A 91 -2.16 2.49 -13.30
CA GLU A 91 -1.45 3.68 -13.78
C GLU A 91 -2.02 4.98 -13.22
N LEU A 92 -3.35 5.18 -13.32
CA LEU A 92 -4.00 6.39 -12.82
C LEU A 92 -3.78 6.54 -11.31
N THR A 93 -4.00 5.47 -10.55
CA THR A 93 -3.80 5.44 -9.10
C THR A 93 -2.35 5.75 -8.70
N ALA A 94 -1.37 5.19 -9.41
CA ALA A 94 0.04 5.45 -9.16
C ALA A 94 0.43 6.91 -9.45
N ASN A 95 -0.07 7.47 -10.56
CA ASN A 95 0.19 8.86 -10.93
C ASN A 95 -0.44 9.85 -9.92
N ASP A 96 -1.68 9.60 -9.50
CA ASP A 96 -2.36 10.40 -8.47
C ASP A 96 -1.58 10.37 -7.15
N LEU A 97 -1.20 9.18 -6.71
CA LEU A 97 -0.44 8.98 -5.48
C LEU A 97 0.91 9.71 -5.54
N TYR A 98 1.63 9.59 -6.65
CA TYR A 98 2.91 10.28 -6.86
C TYR A 98 2.76 11.81 -6.81
N ALA A 99 1.75 12.36 -7.50
CA ALA A 99 1.49 13.80 -7.53
C ALA A 99 1.22 14.36 -6.12
N LEU A 100 0.46 13.63 -5.31
CA LEU A 100 0.12 14.04 -3.95
C LEU A 100 1.30 13.91 -2.98
N LEU A 101 2.05 12.81 -3.03
CA LEU A 101 3.25 12.64 -2.20
C LEU A 101 4.27 13.73 -2.48
N ARG A 102 4.48 14.09 -3.76
CA ARG A 102 5.42 15.14 -4.15
C ARG A 102 5.00 16.53 -3.69
N THR A 103 3.70 16.82 -3.68
CA THR A 103 3.18 18.14 -3.28
C THR A 103 3.05 18.30 -1.77
N GLN A 104 2.93 17.21 -1.01
CA GLN A 104 2.59 17.25 0.42
C GLN A 104 3.68 16.72 1.37
N GLY A 105 4.67 15.98 0.85
CA GLY A 105 5.55 15.12 1.65
C GLY A 105 6.89 15.73 2.10
N LEU A 106 7.44 16.74 1.40
CA LEU A 106 8.80 17.21 1.65
C LEU A 106 8.87 18.68 2.09
N ASN A 107 9.68 18.93 3.13
CA ASN A 107 10.09 20.25 3.57
C ASN A 107 11.09 20.89 2.57
N ALA A 108 11.39 22.17 2.76
CA ALA A 108 12.39 22.91 1.95
C ALA A 108 13.80 22.26 1.99
N ASP A 109 14.11 21.51 3.05
CA ASP A 109 15.37 20.76 3.23
C ASP A 109 15.30 19.31 2.74
N LYS A 110 14.22 18.93 2.02
CA LYS A 110 13.96 17.56 1.52
C LYS A 110 13.83 16.50 2.62
N THR A 111 13.48 16.88 3.86
CA THR A 111 13.04 15.94 4.90
C THR A 111 11.52 15.74 4.86
N ALA A 112 11.03 14.63 5.40
CA ALA A 112 9.59 14.46 5.62
C ALA A 112 9.05 15.57 6.55
N ALA A 113 7.98 16.27 6.12
CA ALA A 113 7.49 17.45 6.81
C ALA A 113 6.78 17.12 8.14
N SER A 114 7.34 17.56 9.28
CA SER A 114 6.66 17.57 10.61
C SER A 114 5.69 18.72 10.81
N VAL A 115 5.69 19.69 9.89
CA VAL A 115 5.04 20.99 10.05
C VAL A 115 3.52 20.81 9.86
N VAL A 116 2.85 20.52 10.99
CA VAL A 116 1.39 20.55 11.19
C VAL A 116 0.93 22.01 11.20
N PHE A 117 1.02 22.73 10.08
CA PHE A 117 0.65 24.17 10.03
C PHE A 117 -0.57 24.49 9.16
N ASN A 118 -1.38 23.49 8.80
CA ASN A 118 -2.71 23.76 8.26
C ASN A 118 -3.75 22.79 8.83
N GLU A 119 -4.38 23.19 9.93
CA GLU A 119 -5.48 22.46 10.57
C GLU A 119 -6.72 22.27 9.68
N ARG A 120 -6.80 22.96 8.53
CA ARG A 120 -7.96 22.90 7.64
C ARG A 120 -8.02 21.69 6.71
N VAL A 121 -6.92 20.95 6.51
CA VAL A 121 -6.97 19.69 5.75
C VAL A 121 -6.02 18.65 6.37
N LYS A 122 -6.56 17.78 7.22
CA LYS A 122 -5.81 16.69 7.87
C LYS A 122 -5.75 15.44 6.97
N ILE A 123 -5.16 15.56 5.77
CA ILE A 123 -4.96 14.41 4.87
C ILE A 123 -4.00 13.40 5.53
N TRP A 124 -4.27 12.09 5.47
CA TRP A 124 -3.30 11.08 5.88
C TRP A 124 -2.05 11.20 5.01
N LYS A 125 -0.90 11.48 5.63
CA LYS A 125 0.40 11.58 4.94
C LYS A 125 1.24 10.31 5.05
N GLY A 126 0.88 9.41 5.98
CA GLY A 126 1.71 8.28 6.39
C GLY A 126 2.98 8.71 7.12
N GLU A 127 3.56 7.78 7.87
CA GLU A 127 4.92 7.93 8.39
C GLU A 127 5.96 7.90 7.26
N PRO A 128 7.17 8.44 7.48
CA PRO A 128 8.25 8.39 6.49
C PRO A 128 8.45 7.01 5.83
N PHE A 129 8.39 5.90 6.58
CA PHE A 129 8.56 4.58 5.96
C PHE A 129 7.38 4.20 5.05
N GLU A 130 6.15 4.58 5.40
CA GLU A 130 4.96 4.34 4.58
C GLU A 130 5.06 5.14 3.27
N GLN A 131 5.59 6.36 3.32
CA GLN A 131 5.84 7.19 2.14
C GLN A 131 6.94 6.59 1.24
N ALA A 132 8.04 6.09 1.83
CA ALA A 132 9.10 5.41 1.07
C ALA A 132 8.59 4.14 0.38
N LEU A 133 7.75 3.36 1.06
CA LEU A 133 7.07 2.21 0.46
C LEU A 133 6.06 2.63 -0.61
N ALA A 134 5.31 3.72 -0.42
CA ALA A 134 4.41 4.23 -1.44
C ALA A 134 5.14 4.60 -2.75
N TYR A 135 6.27 5.31 -2.64
CA TYR A 135 7.15 5.57 -3.79
C TYR A 135 7.71 4.29 -4.40
N THR A 136 8.01 3.28 -3.57
CA THR A 136 8.44 1.96 -4.04
C THR A 136 7.37 1.33 -4.92
N TYR A 137 6.11 1.21 -4.47
CA TYR A 137 5.04 0.63 -5.28
C TYR A 137 4.74 1.43 -6.56
N ILE A 138 4.87 2.76 -6.52
CA ILE A 138 4.80 3.58 -7.74
C ILE A 138 5.93 3.18 -8.70
N GLY A 139 7.16 3.04 -8.20
CA GLY A 139 8.30 2.58 -8.98
C GLY A 139 8.10 1.18 -9.56
N LEU A 140 7.53 0.24 -8.78
CA LEU A 140 7.20 -1.11 -9.23
C LEU A 140 6.18 -1.08 -10.37
N GLN A 141 5.13 -0.28 -10.24
CA GLN A 141 4.10 -0.12 -11.28
C GLN A 141 4.74 0.32 -12.61
N LYS A 142 5.61 1.34 -12.56
CA LYS A 142 6.31 1.87 -13.74
C LYS A 142 7.27 0.84 -14.33
N ALA A 143 8.04 0.16 -13.49
CA ALA A 143 8.98 -0.89 -13.92
C ALA A 143 8.27 -2.09 -14.56
N MET A 144 7.11 -2.53 -14.03
CA MET A 144 6.31 -3.61 -14.61
C MET A 144 5.79 -3.29 -16.01
N ARG A 145 5.67 -2.00 -16.35
CA ARG A 145 5.33 -1.50 -17.70
C ARG A 145 6.55 -1.24 -18.59
N GLY A 146 7.76 -1.43 -18.07
CA GLY A 146 9.01 -1.08 -18.76
C GLY A 146 9.30 0.42 -18.79
N GLU A 147 8.58 1.25 -18.03
CA GLU A 147 8.79 2.69 -17.92
C GLU A 147 9.94 3.01 -16.94
N TRP A 148 11.15 2.55 -17.27
CA TRP A 148 12.29 2.55 -16.35
C TRP A 148 12.76 3.94 -15.90
N ASP A 149 12.60 5.00 -16.71
CA ASP A 149 12.95 6.36 -16.25
C ASP A 149 11.96 6.89 -15.20
N ASN A 150 10.67 6.60 -15.36
CA ASN A 150 9.65 6.90 -14.34
C ASN A 150 9.86 6.05 -13.08
N ALA A 151 10.22 4.78 -13.24
CA ALA A 151 10.55 3.89 -12.14
C ALA A 151 11.76 4.41 -11.34
N ARG A 152 12.81 4.85 -12.04
CA ARG A 152 14.00 5.47 -11.45
C ARG A 152 13.65 6.72 -10.65
N ALA A 153 12.82 7.60 -11.22
CA ALA A 153 12.40 8.84 -10.54
C ALA A 153 11.61 8.55 -9.25
N ALA A 154 10.70 7.58 -9.28
CA ALA A 154 9.97 7.13 -8.10
C ALA A 154 10.88 6.47 -7.05
N ALA A 155 11.77 5.56 -7.46
CA ALA A 155 12.75 4.93 -6.57
C ALA A 155 13.66 5.99 -5.92
N GLN A 156 14.15 6.96 -6.69
CA GLN A 156 14.92 8.09 -6.16
C GLN A 156 14.11 8.94 -5.17
N SER A 157 12.81 9.14 -5.42
CA SER A 157 11.92 9.88 -4.51
C SER A 157 11.69 9.15 -3.18
N SER A 158 11.91 7.84 -3.11
CA SER A 158 11.88 7.08 -1.84
C SER A 158 13.12 7.34 -0.96
N LEU A 159 14.18 7.95 -1.50
CA LEU A 159 15.48 8.15 -0.84
C LEU A 159 15.63 9.55 -0.22
N PHE A 160 14.54 10.12 0.27
CA PHE A 160 14.57 11.43 0.94
C PHE A 160 15.34 11.39 2.26
N LEU A 161 15.74 12.57 2.75
CA LEU A 161 16.50 12.67 4.00
C LEU A 161 15.59 12.41 5.20
N LEU A 162 16.14 11.74 6.21
CA LEU A 162 15.44 11.44 7.44
C LEU A 162 15.97 12.26 8.60
N ARG A 163 15.23 12.27 9.71
CA ARG A 163 15.58 13.04 10.90
C ARG A 163 16.25 12.15 11.93
N ASP A 164 17.51 12.44 12.22
CA ASP A 164 18.23 11.79 13.31
C ASP A 164 18.28 12.72 14.53
N PHE A 165 17.70 12.28 15.64
CA PHE A 165 17.72 13.02 16.90
C PHE A 165 19.01 12.76 17.71
N GLY A 166 19.88 11.87 17.23
CA GLY A 166 21.16 11.54 17.83
C GLY A 166 21.08 10.41 18.86
N GLU A 167 22.11 10.32 19.68
CA GLU A 167 22.28 9.26 20.67
C GLU A 167 22.05 9.76 22.11
N ASN A 168 21.72 8.81 22.99
CA ASN A 168 21.69 9.02 24.43
C ASN A 168 23.10 8.90 25.03
N GLU A 169 23.22 9.14 26.34
CA GLU A 169 24.51 9.08 27.06
C GLU A 169 25.20 7.71 26.98
N ARG A 170 24.48 6.67 26.56
CA ARG A 170 24.98 5.29 26.38
C ARG A 170 25.42 5.01 24.94
N GLY A 171 25.40 6.00 24.05
CA GLY A 171 25.68 5.82 22.62
C GLY A 171 24.59 5.03 21.88
N GLN A 172 23.38 4.98 22.42
CA GLN A 172 22.23 4.32 21.78
C GLN A 172 21.35 5.36 21.11
N LYS A 173 20.78 5.04 19.94
CA LYS A 173 19.81 5.94 19.29
C LYS A 173 18.67 6.29 20.23
N ILE A 174 18.32 7.57 20.27
CA ILE A 174 17.24 8.08 21.11
C ILE A 174 15.92 7.43 20.73
N THR A 175 15.17 7.02 21.75
CA THR A 175 13.81 6.51 21.63
C THR A 175 12.78 7.64 21.65
N ALA A 176 11.55 7.37 21.20
CA ALA A 176 10.47 8.35 21.27
C ALA A 176 10.18 8.83 22.71
N ASP A 177 10.26 7.91 23.69
CA ASP A 177 10.10 8.23 25.11
C ASP A 177 11.20 9.17 25.62
N GLU A 178 12.45 8.92 25.26
CA GLU A 178 13.58 9.78 25.63
C GLU A 178 13.50 11.15 24.95
N LEU A 179 13.06 11.22 23.69
CA LEU A 179 12.80 12.50 23.00
C LEU A 179 11.72 13.30 23.72
N ALA A 180 10.63 12.63 24.13
CA ALA A 180 9.56 13.24 24.91
C ALA A 180 10.06 13.78 26.26
N GLN A 181 10.90 13.01 26.96
CA GLN A 181 11.52 13.44 28.22
C GLN A 181 12.43 14.66 28.02
N ARG A 182 13.30 14.64 26.99
CA ARG A 182 14.18 15.78 26.68
C ARG A 182 13.39 17.04 26.36
N ALA A 183 12.31 16.92 25.58
CA ALA A 183 11.46 18.05 25.24
C ALA A 183 10.72 18.60 26.48
N ALA A 184 10.23 17.73 27.37
CA ALA A 184 9.61 18.14 28.64
C ALA A 184 10.62 18.79 29.60
N GLU A 185 11.86 18.30 29.66
CA GLU A 185 12.93 18.91 30.46
C GLU A 185 13.36 20.29 29.94
N ALA A 186 13.43 20.46 28.62
CA ALA A 186 13.71 21.75 28.00
C ALA A 186 12.67 22.80 28.41
N GLU A 187 11.38 22.43 28.35
CA GLU A 187 10.26 23.28 28.77
C GLU A 187 10.37 23.69 30.25
N ARG A 188 10.70 22.74 31.14
CA ARG A 188 10.94 23.04 32.58
C ARG A 188 12.11 23.99 32.81
N ARG A 189 13.11 23.99 31.92
CA ARG A 189 14.26 24.89 31.96
C ARG A 189 13.98 26.23 31.25
N GLY A 190 12.75 26.49 30.83
CA GLY A 190 12.36 27.72 30.13
C GLY A 190 12.83 27.79 28.68
N LYS A 191 13.25 26.67 28.09
CA LYS A 191 13.54 26.55 26.64
C LYS A 191 12.30 26.04 25.93
N SER A 192 12.10 26.46 24.68
CA SER A 192 10.96 25.97 23.89
C SER A 192 11.12 24.49 23.55
N SER A 193 10.14 23.67 23.92
CA SER A 193 10.06 22.28 23.46
C SER A 193 10.00 22.15 21.92
N GLU A 194 9.48 23.16 21.22
CA GLU A 194 9.52 23.22 19.75
C GLU A 194 10.96 23.30 19.23
N GLU A 195 11.89 23.93 19.96
CA GLU A 195 13.29 24.00 19.55
C GLU A 195 13.95 22.61 19.57
N VAL A 196 13.64 21.79 20.56
CA VAL A 196 14.13 20.40 20.65
C VAL A 196 13.53 19.53 19.55
N ILE A 197 12.24 19.71 19.26
CA ILE A 197 11.49 18.88 18.31
C ILE A 197 11.79 19.26 16.86
N ASP A 198 11.79 20.56 16.55
CA ASP A 198 11.90 21.07 15.18
C ASP A 198 13.33 21.47 14.78
N ARG A 199 14.26 21.60 15.74
CA ARG A 199 15.67 21.92 15.47
C ARG A 199 16.68 20.98 16.14
N GLY A 200 16.23 20.08 17.01
CA GLY A 200 17.09 19.11 17.69
C GLY A 200 17.41 17.85 16.88
N TYR A 201 17.28 17.88 15.56
CA TYR A 201 17.63 16.78 14.67
C TYR A 201 18.64 17.20 13.61
N THR A 202 19.38 16.22 13.10
CA THR A 202 20.25 16.35 11.93
C THR A 202 19.61 15.61 10.75
N PRO A 203 19.47 16.25 9.57
CA PRO A 203 19.09 15.55 8.35
C PRO A 203 20.17 14.52 7.97
N VAL A 204 19.79 13.26 7.82
CA VAL A 204 20.70 12.16 7.45
C VAL A 204 20.19 11.43 6.22
N LYS A 205 21.10 10.78 5.49
CA LYS A 205 20.74 9.86 4.40
C LYS A 205 19.86 8.73 4.97
N THR A 206 18.92 8.29 4.16
CA THR A 206 18.07 7.14 4.49
C THR A 206 18.88 5.83 4.57
N ASP A 207 18.45 4.90 5.43
CA ASP A 207 18.95 3.51 5.46
C ASP A 207 18.04 2.54 4.69
N PHE A 208 17.26 3.06 3.73
CA PHE A 208 16.31 2.29 2.91
C PHE A 208 17.00 1.55 1.75
N ALA A 209 17.63 0.41 2.07
CA ALA A 209 18.36 -0.40 1.09
C ALA A 209 17.53 -0.79 -0.16
N LEU A 210 16.24 -1.11 -0.01
CA LEU A 210 15.36 -1.43 -1.15
C LEU A 210 15.23 -0.26 -2.13
N GLY A 211 15.14 0.98 -1.64
CA GLY A 211 15.08 2.16 -2.51
C GLY A 211 16.35 2.32 -3.36
N TYR A 212 17.53 2.08 -2.76
CA TYR A 212 18.80 2.08 -3.48
C TYR A 212 18.85 0.96 -4.52
N LEU A 213 18.50 -0.27 -4.14
CA LEU A 213 18.51 -1.41 -5.05
C LEU A 213 17.57 -1.19 -6.25
N LEU A 214 16.35 -0.71 -6.04
CA LEU A 214 15.40 -0.44 -7.13
C LEU A 214 15.86 0.71 -8.03
N ASN A 215 16.46 1.75 -7.47
CA ASN A 215 17.05 2.83 -8.24
C ASN A 215 18.25 2.32 -9.07
N GLY A 216 19.08 1.45 -8.49
CA GLY A 216 20.17 0.79 -9.19
C GLY A 216 19.69 -0.07 -10.36
N VAL A 217 18.68 -0.92 -10.14
CA VAL A 217 18.04 -1.74 -11.19
C VAL A 217 17.47 -0.85 -12.30
N ALA A 218 16.79 0.24 -11.95
CA ALA A 218 16.23 1.14 -12.95
C ALA A 218 17.32 1.85 -13.77
N ASN A 219 18.43 2.25 -13.15
CA ASN A 219 19.59 2.79 -13.88
C ASN A 219 20.23 1.74 -14.78
N LYS A 220 20.37 0.48 -14.32
CA LYS A 220 20.88 -0.63 -15.13
C LYS A 220 20.00 -0.87 -16.36
N ALA A 221 18.68 -0.87 -16.19
CA ALA A 221 17.72 -1.01 -17.30
C ALA A 221 17.79 0.14 -18.32
N LEU A 222 18.31 1.31 -17.92
CA LEU A 222 18.53 2.49 -18.77
C LEU A 222 19.96 2.57 -19.34
N GLY A 223 20.83 1.59 -19.07
CA GLY A 223 22.23 1.60 -19.50
C GLY A 223 23.11 2.61 -18.75
N ARG A 224 22.75 2.95 -17.51
CA ARG A 224 23.47 3.88 -16.63
C ARG A 224 24.25 3.12 -15.57
N ASP A 225 25.27 2.37 -16.01
CA ASP A 225 26.00 1.41 -15.16
C ASP A 225 26.73 2.06 -13.97
N ALA A 226 27.25 3.29 -14.14
CA ALA A 226 27.95 4.01 -13.08
C ALA A 226 26.99 4.36 -11.94
N GLU A 227 25.86 5.00 -12.26
CA GLU A 227 24.81 5.32 -11.29
C GLU A 227 24.18 4.07 -10.68
N ALA A 228 24.03 2.99 -11.46
CA ALA A 228 23.58 1.71 -10.93
C ALA A 228 24.56 1.17 -9.87
N SER A 229 25.85 1.16 -10.18
CA SER A 229 26.92 0.70 -9.28
C SER A 229 26.97 1.52 -7.99
N ASP A 230 26.84 2.84 -8.06
CA ASP A 230 26.80 3.71 -6.88
C ASP A 230 25.64 3.34 -5.95
N ASN A 231 24.46 3.09 -6.50
CA ASN A 231 23.30 2.68 -5.71
C ASN A 231 23.49 1.28 -5.08
N PHE A 232 24.04 0.32 -5.82
CA PHE A 232 24.33 -1.01 -5.29
C PHE A 232 25.40 -0.98 -4.18
N ASN A 233 26.41 -0.12 -4.33
CA ASN A 233 27.42 0.11 -3.31
C ASN A 233 26.80 0.70 -2.02
N GLU A 234 25.95 1.71 -2.14
CA GLU A 234 25.24 2.29 -0.98
C GLU A 234 24.36 1.23 -0.28
N ALA A 235 23.63 0.39 -1.03
CA ALA A 235 22.85 -0.70 -0.44
C ALA A 235 23.73 -1.72 0.31
N SER A 236 24.88 -2.09 -0.26
CA SER A 236 25.84 -3.00 0.39
C SER A 236 26.53 -2.40 1.61
N LEU A 237 26.68 -1.07 1.68
CA LEU A 237 27.20 -0.38 2.86
C LEU A 237 26.18 -0.37 4.01
N LEU A 238 24.88 -0.32 3.70
CA LEU A 238 23.80 -0.35 4.68
C LEU A 238 23.59 -1.74 5.30
N ASP A 239 23.70 -2.80 4.50
CA ASP A 239 23.70 -4.19 4.98
C ASP A 239 24.71 -5.02 4.18
N ALA A 240 25.83 -5.38 4.81
CA ALA A 240 26.86 -6.20 4.21
C ALA A 240 26.36 -7.58 3.75
N GLY A 241 25.26 -8.08 4.32
CA GLY A 241 24.60 -9.31 3.86
C GLY A 241 24.01 -9.20 2.46
N LEU A 242 23.81 -7.98 1.94
CA LEU A 242 23.33 -7.73 0.57
C LEU A 242 24.46 -7.70 -0.47
N ALA A 243 25.74 -7.76 -0.07
CA ALA A 243 26.86 -7.69 -0.99
C ALA A 243 26.80 -8.72 -2.14
N PRO A 244 26.46 -10.02 -1.90
CA PRO A 244 26.32 -10.98 -2.99
C PRO A 244 25.19 -10.61 -3.97
N LEU A 245 24.05 -10.14 -3.47
CA LEU A 245 22.93 -9.68 -4.29
C LEU A 245 23.33 -8.46 -5.13
N CYS A 246 24.02 -7.49 -4.52
CA CYS A 246 24.51 -6.29 -5.21
C CYS A 246 25.49 -6.64 -6.33
N GLN A 247 26.36 -7.64 -6.11
CA GLN A 247 27.27 -8.13 -7.14
C GLN A 247 26.52 -8.77 -8.32
N THR A 248 25.49 -9.58 -8.05
CA THR A 248 24.63 -10.14 -9.10
C THR A 248 23.91 -9.04 -9.89
N LEU A 249 23.37 -8.03 -9.21
CA LEU A 249 22.65 -6.92 -9.85
C LEU A 249 23.57 -5.98 -10.64
N ALA A 250 24.85 -5.87 -10.27
CA ALA A 250 25.84 -5.11 -11.03
C ALA A 250 26.26 -5.81 -12.32
N GLY A 251 26.19 -7.15 -12.36
CA GLY A 251 26.45 -7.97 -13.54
C GLY A 251 25.34 -7.91 -14.59
N ASP A 252 25.49 -8.72 -15.64
CA ASP A 252 24.55 -8.81 -16.77
C ASP A 252 23.84 -10.18 -16.85
N ASP A 253 23.96 -11.01 -15.80
CA ASP A 253 23.49 -12.40 -15.77
C ASP A 253 22.01 -12.54 -15.42
N TYR A 254 21.21 -11.48 -15.60
CA TYR A 254 19.78 -11.49 -15.32
C TYR A 254 19.03 -10.62 -16.33
N ASN A 255 17.78 -11.01 -16.61
CA ASN A 255 16.89 -10.26 -17.49
C ASN A 255 15.50 -10.04 -16.86
N THR A 256 15.31 -10.55 -15.65
CA THR A 256 14.05 -10.50 -14.91
C THR A 256 14.35 -10.22 -13.45
N ILE A 257 13.58 -9.30 -12.86
CA ILE A 257 13.59 -9.01 -11.43
C ILE A 257 12.22 -9.37 -10.85
N LEU A 258 12.19 -10.12 -9.75
CA LEU A 258 11.00 -10.18 -8.90
C LEU A 258 11.18 -9.30 -7.67
N VAL A 259 10.14 -8.55 -7.33
CA VAL A 259 10.01 -7.93 -6.01
C VAL A 259 8.97 -8.72 -5.25
N VAL A 260 9.43 -9.39 -4.18
CA VAL A 260 8.62 -10.36 -3.45
C VAL A 260 8.36 -9.85 -2.05
N ASP A 261 7.10 -9.49 -1.81
CA ASP A 261 6.57 -9.10 -0.52
C ASP A 261 6.21 -10.36 0.27
N TYR A 262 6.62 -10.46 1.53
CA TYR A 262 6.29 -11.62 2.37
C TYR A 262 5.84 -11.21 3.77
N GLY A 263 4.83 -11.93 4.28
CA GLY A 263 4.27 -11.73 5.61
C GLY A 263 3.49 -10.43 5.74
N ARG A 264 2.80 -10.26 6.87
CA ARG A 264 2.01 -9.05 7.13
C ARG A 264 2.82 -8.02 7.89
N GLY A 265 2.82 -6.81 7.38
CA GLY A 265 3.49 -5.65 7.96
C GLY A 265 2.93 -5.26 9.33
N PRO A 266 3.55 -4.26 9.97
CA PRO A 266 3.12 -3.82 11.28
C PRO A 266 1.78 -3.09 11.21
N PHE A 267 0.95 -3.26 12.24
CA PHE A 267 -0.27 -2.49 12.42
C PHE A 267 -0.06 -1.36 13.44
N LYS A 268 -0.84 -0.29 13.28
CA LYS A 268 -0.80 0.84 14.20
C LYS A 268 -1.76 0.61 15.38
N GLN A 269 -1.23 0.64 16.59
CA GLN A 269 -1.98 0.43 17.83
C GLN A 269 -1.96 1.71 18.69
N ALA A 270 -3.13 2.20 19.08
CA ALA A 270 -3.23 3.26 20.08
C ALA A 270 -2.90 2.73 21.49
N TYR A 271 -2.27 3.57 22.30
CA TYR A 271 -1.91 3.26 23.68
C TYR A 271 -1.74 4.56 24.52
N GLY A 272 -1.42 4.39 25.80
CA GLY A 272 -1.17 5.49 26.73
C GLY A 272 -2.45 6.08 27.33
N PRO A 273 -2.35 7.16 28.11
CA PRO A 273 -3.52 7.83 28.66
C PRO A 273 -4.40 8.35 27.52
N ASP A 274 -5.68 7.98 27.55
CA ASP A 274 -6.72 8.39 26.59
C ASP A 274 -6.44 7.99 25.13
N ASP A 275 -5.70 6.90 24.89
CA ASP A 275 -5.35 6.41 23.53
C ASP A 275 -4.71 7.51 22.65
N SER A 276 -3.97 8.43 23.27
CA SER A 276 -3.37 9.61 22.62
C SER A 276 -2.02 9.35 21.96
N LEU A 277 -1.46 8.14 22.11
CA LEU A 277 -0.19 7.73 21.51
C LEU A 277 -0.42 6.57 20.56
N VAL A 278 0.38 6.45 19.50
CA VAL A 278 0.38 5.26 18.64
C VAL A 278 1.76 4.65 18.48
N ARG A 279 1.78 3.34 18.28
CA ARG A 279 3.00 2.57 17.99
C ARG A 279 2.72 1.52 16.93
N PHE A 280 3.74 1.18 16.16
CA PHE A 280 3.67 0.07 15.21
C PHE A 280 4.00 -1.24 15.90
N MET A 281 3.08 -2.19 15.79
CA MET A 281 3.17 -3.53 16.37
C MET A 281 3.26 -4.56 15.24
N PRO A 282 4.20 -5.51 15.29
CA PRO A 282 4.32 -6.51 14.23
C PRO A 282 3.09 -7.43 14.22
N ILE A 283 2.55 -7.71 13.03
CA ILE A 283 1.61 -8.83 12.84
C ILE A 283 2.41 -10.11 12.63
N THR A 284 3.27 -10.13 11.62
CA THR A 284 4.26 -11.17 11.43
C THR A 284 5.58 -10.74 12.07
N PRO A 285 6.17 -11.50 13.00
CA PRO A 285 7.46 -11.16 13.60
C PRO A 285 8.60 -11.12 12.56
N SER A 286 9.57 -10.23 12.78
CA SER A 286 10.77 -10.18 11.96
C SER A 286 11.68 -11.40 12.17
N ASP A 287 12.22 -11.92 11.09
CA ASP A 287 13.30 -12.91 11.09
C ASP A 287 14.24 -12.68 9.88
N ARG A 288 15.29 -13.50 9.71
CA ARG A 288 16.29 -13.36 8.62
C ARG A 288 16.25 -14.49 7.58
N ARG A 289 15.17 -15.28 7.53
CA ARG A 289 15.04 -16.38 6.56
C ARG A 289 15.12 -15.82 5.14
N GLY A 290 15.89 -16.50 4.29
CA GLY A 290 16.06 -16.12 2.90
C GLY A 290 14.93 -16.65 2.02
N LEU A 291 14.83 -16.13 0.80
CA LEU A 291 13.93 -16.62 -0.23
C LEU A 291 14.69 -17.51 -1.20
N ARG A 292 14.23 -18.75 -1.39
CA ARG A 292 14.65 -19.62 -2.49
C ARG A 292 13.83 -19.29 -3.73
N ALA A 293 14.50 -19.27 -4.88
CA ALA A 293 13.87 -19.13 -6.18
C ALA A 293 14.49 -20.11 -7.18
N GLU A 294 13.65 -20.71 -8.00
CA GLU A 294 14.04 -21.68 -9.01
C GLU A 294 13.26 -21.45 -10.30
N VAL A 295 13.96 -21.36 -11.43
CA VAL A 295 13.36 -21.26 -12.76
C VAL A 295 13.15 -22.66 -13.30
N VAL A 296 11.93 -22.96 -13.73
CA VAL A 296 11.54 -24.24 -14.33
C VAL A 296 11.16 -23.99 -15.78
N SER A 297 11.99 -24.47 -16.70
CA SER A 297 11.69 -24.40 -18.15
C SER A 297 10.50 -25.30 -18.51
N PRO A 298 9.85 -25.09 -19.68
CA PRO A 298 8.77 -25.98 -20.15
C PRO A 298 9.19 -27.45 -20.29
N GLY A 299 10.48 -27.73 -20.50
CA GLY A 299 11.03 -29.09 -20.57
C GLY A 299 11.31 -29.73 -19.21
N GLY A 300 11.01 -29.04 -18.11
CA GLY A 300 11.26 -29.52 -16.74
C GLY A 300 12.70 -29.35 -16.26
N VAL A 301 13.58 -28.72 -17.04
CA VAL A 301 14.91 -28.33 -16.55
C VAL A 301 14.74 -27.24 -15.49
N ARG A 302 15.34 -27.46 -14.32
CA ARG A 302 15.26 -26.56 -13.18
C ARG A 302 16.61 -25.90 -12.92
N GLU A 303 16.60 -24.59 -12.75
CA GLU A 303 17.78 -23.77 -12.45
C GLU A 303 17.52 -23.00 -11.15
N ALA A 304 18.15 -23.45 -10.07
CA ALA A 304 18.04 -22.83 -8.76
C ALA A 304 19.10 -21.73 -8.59
N LEU A 305 18.74 -20.66 -7.88
CA LEU A 305 19.74 -19.74 -7.36
C LEU A 305 20.64 -20.46 -6.35
N LEU A 306 21.94 -20.21 -6.44
CA LEU A 306 22.97 -20.91 -5.65
C LEU A 306 22.80 -20.72 -4.12
N SER A 307 22.21 -19.60 -3.69
CA SER A 307 22.01 -19.26 -2.29
C SER A 307 20.63 -18.62 -2.08
N PRO A 308 19.98 -18.84 -0.92
CA PRO A 308 18.77 -18.09 -0.55
C PRO A 308 19.03 -16.58 -0.53
N ILE A 309 18.10 -15.82 -1.09
CA ILE A 309 18.20 -14.36 -1.17
C ILE A 309 17.83 -13.76 0.18
N PRO A 310 18.67 -12.91 0.79
CA PRO A 310 18.35 -12.24 2.05
C PRO A 310 17.22 -11.20 1.87
N PRO A 311 16.44 -10.89 2.92
CA PRO A 311 15.49 -9.79 2.87
C PRO A 311 16.22 -8.46 2.65
N THR A 312 15.74 -7.65 1.72
CA THR A 312 16.28 -6.33 1.39
C THR A 312 15.69 -5.21 2.25
N THR A 313 14.55 -5.47 2.88
CA THR A 313 13.88 -4.54 3.79
C THR A 313 13.07 -5.31 4.83
N ASP A 314 13.06 -4.82 6.07
CA ASP A 314 12.20 -5.26 7.16
C ASP A 314 11.34 -4.08 7.63
N VAL A 315 10.05 -4.13 7.29
CA VAL A 315 9.09 -3.04 7.53
C VAL A 315 8.79 -2.89 9.02
N ASN A 316 8.83 -3.96 9.80
CA ASN A 316 8.69 -3.86 11.26
C ASN A 316 9.85 -3.07 11.88
N ARG A 317 11.07 -3.25 11.37
CA ARG A 317 12.25 -2.51 11.83
C ARG A 317 12.12 -1.02 11.49
N MET A 318 11.63 -0.70 10.29
CA MET A 318 11.35 0.68 9.89
C MET A 318 10.28 1.30 10.79
N GLY A 319 9.12 0.64 10.99
CA GLY A 319 8.03 1.19 11.82
C GLY A 319 8.39 1.40 13.30
N ARG A 320 9.44 0.74 13.80
CA ARG A 320 9.96 0.93 15.17
C ARG A 320 11.08 1.96 15.28
N SER A 321 11.72 2.32 14.17
CA SER A 321 12.82 3.28 14.17
C SER A 321 12.28 4.71 14.32
N LEU A 322 12.82 5.47 15.29
CA LEU A 322 12.41 6.87 15.50
C LEU A 322 12.64 7.73 14.26
N MET A 323 13.68 7.43 13.49
CA MET A 323 14.01 8.16 12.25
C MET A 323 12.96 7.94 11.15
N TRP A 324 12.30 6.78 11.15
CA TRP A 324 11.27 6.39 10.18
C TRP A 324 9.84 6.61 10.67
N ASN A 325 9.65 6.69 11.98
CA ASN A 325 8.38 6.95 12.67
C ASN A 325 8.45 8.29 13.43
N SER A 326 9.14 9.27 12.85
CA SER A 326 9.48 10.52 13.54
C SER A 326 8.26 11.40 13.77
N LEU A 327 7.23 11.33 12.91
CA LEU A 327 6.03 12.15 13.10
C LEU A 327 5.31 11.73 14.37
N GLU A 328 5.25 10.42 14.64
CA GLU A 328 4.67 9.92 15.87
C GLU A 328 5.53 10.18 17.10
N GLY A 329 6.85 10.03 17.02
CA GLY A 329 7.73 10.39 18.13
C GLY A 329 7.57 11.86 18.55
N VAL A 330 7.37 12.75 17.58
CA VAL A 330 7.07 14.17 17.83
C VAL A 330 5.69 14.37 18.47
N ARG A 331 4.65 13.66 18.02
CA ARG A 331 3.32 13.72 18.66
C ARG A 331 3.36 13.23 20.10
N GLN A 332 4.07 12.13 20.34
CA GLN A 332 4.26 11.58 21.67
C GLN A 332 4.92 12.59 22.61
N ALA A 333 5.99 13.25 22.14
CA ALA A 333 6.63 14.32 22.89
C ALA A 333 5.64 15.44 23.25
N LYS A 334 4.82 15.91 22.28
CA LYS A 334 3.81 16.94 22.51
C LYS A 334 2.71 16.53 23.51
N SER A 335 2.22 15.29 23.44
CA SER A 335 1.20 14.77 24.37
C SER A 335 1.72 14.67 25.82
N VAL A 336 2.96 14.22 25.99
CA VAL A 336 3.63 14.16 27.31
C VAL A 336 3.81 15.57 27.90
N ILE A 337 4.27 16.53 27.09
CA ILE A 337 4.39 17.94 27.51
C ILE A 337 3.02 18.50 27.90
N GLY A 338 2.00 18.31 27.07
CA GLY A 338 0.64 18.78 27.34
C GLY A 338 0.09 18.21 28.64
N SER A 339 0.28 16.91 28.90
CA SER A 339 -0.13 16.28 30.16
C SER A 339 0.61 16.87 31.38
N ALA A 340 1.92 17.10 31.26
CA ALA A 340 2.69 17.74 32.33
C ALA A 340 2.21 19.18 32.61
N MET A 341 1.85 19.94 31.57
CA MET A 341 1.30 21.28 31.70
C MET A 341 -0.08 21.28 32.37
N VAL A 342 -0.95 20.32 32.05
CA VAL A 342 -2.25 20.18 32.72
C VAL A 342 -2.07 19.93 34.21
N VAL A 343 -1.24 18.94 34.58
CA VAL A 343 -0.98 18.62 35.99
C VAL A 343 -0.31 19.79 36.71
N GLY A 344 0.74 20.38 36.11
CA GLY A 344 1.45 21.52 36.69
C GLY A 344 0.57 22.76 36.86
N GLY A 345 -0.26 23.07 35.85
CA GLY A 345 -1.20 24.19 35.89
C GLY A 345 -2.27 24.03 36.98
N LEU A 346 -2.81 22.81 37.15
CA LEU A 346 -3.73 22.50 38.24
C LEU A 346 -3.07 22.64 39.61
N VAL A 347 -1.86 22.10 39.79
CA VAL A 347 -1.11 22.23 41.07
C VAL A 347 -0.83 23.69 41.41
N VAL A 348 -0.41 24.52 40.44
CA VAL A 348 -0.19 25.96 40.66
C VAL A 348 -1.49 26.68 41.02
N ALA A 349 -2.61 26.29 40.42
CA ALA A 349 -3.91 26.86 40.73
C ALA A 349 -4.43 26.46 42.13
N THR A 350 -4.04 25.30 42.66
CA THR A 350 -4.55 24.75 43.93
C THR A 350 -3.55 24.72 45.09
N ALA A 351 -2.32 25.21 44.91
CA ALA A 351 -1.28 25.16 45.94
C ALA A 351 -1.68 25.90 47.25
N PRO A 352 -1.37 25.34 48.44
CA PRO A 352 -1.76 25.92 49.72
C PRO A 352 -1.10 27.29 49.97
N GLN A 353 -1.84 28.18 50.64
CA GLN A 353 -1.48 29.58 50.87
C GLN A 353 -0.23 29.78 51.74
N GLY A 354 0.58 30.77 51.39
CA GLY A 354 1.52 31.40 52.33
C GLY A 354 0.80 32.42 53.21
N SER A 355 1.17 32.50 54.49
CA SER A 355 0.50 33.34 55.50
C SER A 355 0.54 34.86 55.23
N ASN A 356 1.30 35.34 54.24
CA ASN A 356 1.47 36.76 53.89
C ASN A 356 1.09 37.11 52.44
N GLU A 357 0.29 36.29 51.77
CA GLU A 357 0.04 36.45 50.34
C GLU A 357 -1.21 37.29 50.03
N SER A 358 -1.04 38.35 49.23
CA SER A 358 -2.12 39.26 48.83
C SER A 358 -3.17 38.58 47.93
N ASP A 359 -4.41 39.08 47.97
CA ASP A 359 -5.50 38.56 47.13
C ASP A 359 -5.24 38.72 45.62
N GLU A 360 -4.47 39.74 45.22
CA GLU A 360 -4.06 39.94 43.83
C GLU A 360 -3.08 38.85 43.35
N SER A 361 -2.13 38.46 44.20
CA SER A 361 -1.23 37.33 43.92
C SER A 361 -1.97 35.99 43.83
N ARG A 362 -3.03 35.79 44.62
CA ARG A 362 -3.90 34.61 44.49
C ARG A 362 -4.60 34.55 43.15
N ARG A 363 -5.23 35.66 42.74
CA ARG A 363 -5.97 35.73 41.47
C ARG A 363 -5.03 35.52 40.29
N ASN A 364 -3.83 36.10 40.34
CA ASN A 364 -2.81 35.91 39.31
C ASN A 364 -2.32 34.46 39.23
N ARG A 365 -2.04 33.77 40.34
CA ARG A 365 -1.64 32.35 40.30
C ARG A 365 -2.73 31.44 39.77
N ALA A 366 -3.98 31.65 40.17
CA ALA A 366 -5.10 30.87 39.67
C ALA A 366 -5.30 31.06 38.14
N LEU A 367 -5.17 32.31 37.65
CA LEU A 367 -5.23 32.61 36.22
C LEU A 367 -4.05 32.02 35.43
N ILE A 368 -2.83 32.10 35.97
CA ILE A 368 -1.63 31.50 35.37
C ILE A 368 -1.78 29.97 35.32
N GLY A 369 -2.16 29.33 36.42
CA GLY A 369 -2.37 27.88 36.49
C GLY A 369 -3.46 27.40 35.54
N ALA A 370 -4.60 28.11 35.48
CA ALA A 370 -5.68 27.81 34.54
C ALA A 370 -5.27 28.02 33.08
N GLY A 371 -4.50 29.07 32.79
CA GLY A 371 -3.96 29.35 31.46
C GLY A 371 -3.00 28.26 30.98
N VAL A 372 -2.07 27.82 31.84
CA VAL A 372 -1.14 26.72 31.55
C VAL A 372 -1.88 25.40 31.38
N ALA A 373 -2.88 25.11 32.22
CA ALA A 373 -3.69 23.91 32.07
C ALA A 373 -4.50 23.92 30.76
N LEU A 374 -5.08 25.06 30.37
CA LEU A 374 -5.79 25.22 29.10
C LEU A 374 -4.84 25.05 27.90
N ALA A 375 -3.65 25.62 27.94
CA ALA A 375 -2.62 25.41 26.91
C ALA A 375 -2.22 23.92 26.82
N GLY A 376 -2.05 23.25 27.96
CA GLY A 376 -1.81 21.81 28.01
C GLY A 376 -2.94 20.98 27.40
N LEU A 377 -4.20 21.35 27.66
CA LEU A 377 -5.38 20.72 27.06
C LEU A 377 -5.45 20.95 25.54
N LEU A 378 -5.07 22.13 25.04
CA LEU A 378 -5.02 22.42 23.60
C LEU A 378 -3.90 21.62 22.90
N LEU A 379 -2.70 21.57 23.50
CA LEU A 379 -1.61 20.75 23.01
C LEU A 379 -2.00 19.26 22.97
N LYS A 380 -2.64 18.76 24.03
CA LYS A 380 -3.16 17.39 24.10
C LYS A 380 -4.32 17.15 23.12
N GLY A 381 -5.23 18.11 22.93
CA GLY A 381 -6.35 18.01 21.99
C GLY A 381 -5.92 17.92 20.52
N SER A 382 -4.75 18.47 20.19
CA SER A 382 -4.14 18.31 18.87
C SER A 382 -3.47 16.94 18.64
N SER A 383 -3.32 16.14 19.70
CA SER A 383 -2.59 14.86 19.70
C SER A 383 -3.47 13.60 19.60
N SER A 384 -4.73 13.71 19.15
CA SER A 384 -5.58 12.53 18.91
C SER A 384 -4.85 11.50 18.04
N ALA A 385 -4.70 10.27 18.51
CA ALA A 385 -3.86 9.30 17.83
C ALA A 385 -4.53 8.82 16.53
N ASP A 386 -3.83 9.05 15.42
CA ASP A 386 -4.26 8.57 14.12
C ASP A 386 -3.80 7.13 13.94
N THR A 387 -4.73 6.17 14.05
CA THR A 387 -4.45 4.73 13.93
C THR A 387 -4.51 4.22 12.49
N ARG A 388 -4.78 5.10 11.52
CA ARG A 388 -4.83 4.72 10.10
C ARG A 388 -3.43 4.40 9.60
N HIS A 389 -3.32 3.30 8.87
CA HIS A 389 -2.10 2.75 8.30
C HIS A 389 -2.49 1.86 7.11
N CYS A 390 -1.52 1.51 6.26
CA CYS A 390 -1.76 0.56 5.18
C CYS A 390 -1.64 -0.88 5.68
N GLU A 391 -2.75 -1.61 5.66
CA GLU A 391 -2.84 -3.01 6.14
C GLU A 391 -2.16 -4.01 5.20
N PHE A 392 -1.84 -3.60 3.97
CA PHE A 392 -1.30 -4.46 2.91
C PHE A 392 0.20 -4.36 2.73
N PHE A 393 0.89 -3.59 3.59
CA PHE A 393 2.35 -3.64 3.61
C PHE A 393 2.86 -5.01 4.06
N PRO A 394 4.01 -5.44 3.54
CA PRO A 394 4.61 -6.70 3.91
C PRO A 394 5.35 -6.59 5.25
N GLN A 395 5.70 -7.74 5.82
CA GLN A 395 6.70 -7.76 6.89
C GLN A 395 8.09 -7.45 6.34
N ARG A 396 8.42 -8.02 5.18
CA ARG A 396 9.71 -7.87 4.50
C ARG A 396 9.58 -7.98 2.99
N VAL A 397 10.61 -7.49 2.32
CA VAL A 397 10.71 -7.51 0.85
C VAL A 397 11.99 -8.23 0.45
N TYR A 398 11.92 -9.00 -0.64
CA TYR A 398 13.06 -9.59 -1.33
C TYR A 398 13.17 -9.01 -2.75
N LEU A 399 14.40 -8.95 -3.26
CA LEU A 399 14.68 -8.59 -4.66
C LEU A 399 15.40 -9.76 -5.32
N VAL A 400 14.77 -10.38 -6.31
CA VAL A 400 15.17 -11.66 -6.90
C VAL A 400 15.61 -11.46 -8.35
N PRO A 401 16.92 -11.40 -8.64
CA PRO A 401 17.39 -11.44 -10.01
C PRO A 401 17.30 -12.86 -10.57
N LEU A 402 16.71 -12.98 -11.75
CA LEU A 402 16.53 -14.24 -12.48
C LEU A 402 16.88 -14.05 -13.96
N ASN A 403 17.37 -15.12 -14.57
CA ASN A 403 17.53 -15.21 -16.02
C ASN A 403 16.44 -16.11 -16.61
N ILE A 404 15.54 -15.53 -17.40
CA ILE A 404 14.51 -16.27 -18.12
C ILE A 404 14.99 -16.44 -19.56
N ALA A 405 15.54 -17.61 -19.86
CA ALA A 405 16.08 -17.91 -21.19
C ALA A 405 15.02 -18.50 -22.14
N THR A 406 14.06 -19.25 -21.61
CA THR A 406 13.03 -19.95 -22.40
C THR A 406 11.65 -19.32 -22.21
N PRO A 407 10.85 -19.17 -23.29
CA PRO A 407 9.44 -18.81 -23.17
C PRO A 407 8.65 -19.81 -22.32
N ALA A 408 7.51 -19.35 -21.77
CA ALA A 408 6.61 -20.14 -20.93
C ALA A 408 7.28 -20.80 -19.71
N SER A 409 8.34 -20.20 -19.18
CA SER A 409 8.98 -20.69 -17.95
C SER A 409 8.09 -20.45 -16.73
N SER A 410 8.27 -21.30 -15.72
CA SER A 410 7.68 -21.14 -14.40
C SER A 410 8.75 -20.76 -13.38
N ILE A 411 8.35 -20.11 -12.29
CA ILE A 411 9.25 -19.78 -11.17
C ILE A 411 8.66 -20.35 -9.88
N GLU A 412 9.43 -21.16 -9.16
CA GLU A 412 9.07 -21.61 -7.83
C GLU A 412 9.75 -20.73 -6.77
N LEU A 413 8.97 -20.27 -5.79
CA LEU A 413 9.40 -19.41 -4.70
C LEU A 413 9.05 -20.04 -3.36
N GLU A 414 9.99 -20.01 -2.41
CA GLU A 414 9.77 -20.50 -1.04
C GLU A 414 10.66 -19.74 -0.05
N VAL A 415 10.07 -19.21 1.02
CA VAL A 415 10.83 -18.71 2.17
C VAL A 415 11.40 -19.89 2.94
N ASP A 416 12.69 -19.82 3.23
CA ASP A 416 13.43 -20.92 3.85
C ASP A 416 12.75 -21.41 5.14
N GLY A 417 12.46 -22.70 5.22
CA GLY A 417 11.80 -23.31 6.38
C GLY A 417 10.32 -22.98 6.54
N ASP A 418 9.68 -22.39 5.51
CA ASP A 418 8.24 -22.17 5.46
C ASP A 418 7.63 -22.78 4.20
N ALA A 419 7.35 -24.09 4.24
CA ALA A 419 6.68 -24.78 3.14
C ALA A 419 5.30 -24.19 2.80
N SER A 420 4.65 -23.48 3.75
CA SER A 420 3.38 -22.81 3.48
C SER A 420 3.53 -21.57 2.60
N SER A 421 4.75 -21.12 2.34
CA SER A 421 5.08 -20.03 1.42
C SER A 421 5.31 -20.49 -0.02
N LEU A 422 5.35 -21.80 -0.30
CA LEU A 422 5.60 -22.31 -1.65
C LEU A 422 4.61 -21.73 -2.67
N LEU A 423 5.13 -21.18 -3.77
CA LEU A 423 4.36 -20.60 -4.86
C LEU A 423 5.05 -20.86 -6.20
N SER A 424 4.29 -21.30 -7.20
CA SER A 424 4.70 -21.47 -8.58
C SER A 424 4.04 -20.39 -9.44
N LEU A 425 4.84 -19.58 -10.12
CA LEU A 425 4.40 -18.51 -11.02
C LEU A 425 4.62 -18.96 -12.46
N THR A 426 3.56 -19.07 -13.26
CA THR A 426 3.66 -19.68 -14.60
C THR A 426 3.64 -18.67 -15.75
N GLY A 427 4.05 -19.15 -16.93
CA GLY A 427 3.84 -18.47 -18.20
C GLY A 427 4.79 -17.31 -18.49
N LEU A 428 5.92 -17.24 -17.79
CA LEU A 428 6.84 -16.13 -17.94
C LEU A 428 7.73 -16.31 -19.18
N ASP A 429 7.66 -15.35 -20.08
CA ASP A 429 8.54 -15.25 -21.24
C ASP A 429 9.76 -14.36 -20.95
N PRO A 430 10.89 -14.52 -21.66
CA PRO A 430 11.97 -13.54 -21.68
C PRO A 430 11.46 -12.14 -22.07
N PRO A 431 12.09 -11.05 -21.61
CA PRO A 431 11.65 -9.71 -21.95
C PRO A 431 11.75 -9.44 -23.46
N LYS A 432 10.71 -8.85 -24.06
CA LYS A 432 10.60 -8.67 -25.52
C LYS A 432 11.31 -7.41 -26.04
N SER A 433 11.28 -6.32 -25.29
CA SER A 433 11.64 -4.97 -25.76
C SER A 433 12.56 -4.18 -24.84
N SER A 434 12.80 -4.68 -23.62
CA SER A 434 13.65 -4.06 -22.61
C SER A 434 14.72 -5.06 -22.17
N PRO A 435 15.94 -4.64 -21.81
CA PRO A 435 16.95 -5.55 -21.27
C PRO A 435 16.48 -6.25 -19.98
N ILE A 436 15.59 -5.61 -19.23
CA ILE A 436 15.09 -6.10 -17.95
C ILE A 436 13.56 -5.98 -17.93
N GLN A 437 12.88 -6.99 -17.39
CA GLN A 437 11.49 -6.90 -16.96
C GLN A 437 11.36 -7.05 -15.44
N LEU A 438 10.28 -6.51 -14.86
CA LEU A 438 9.97 -6.66 -13.43
C LEU A 438 8.62 -7.35 -13.23
N ARG A 439 8.51 -8.18 -12.19
CA ARG A 439 7.25 -8.69 -11.65
C ARG A 439 7.16 -8.43 -10.15
N TYR A 440 6.00 -7.98 -9.71
CA TYR A 440 5.67 -7.87 -8.30
C TYR A 440 4.92 -9.13 -7.84
N VAL A 441 5.28 -9.65 -6.68
CA VAL A 441 4.74 -10.88 -6.11
C VAL A 441 4.40 -10.63 -4.65
N HIS A 442 3.14 -10.86 -4.28
CA HIS A 442 2.71 -10.85 -2.89
C HIS A 442 2.66 -12.28 -2.36
N LEU A 443 3.73 -12.68 -1.68
CA LEU A 443 3.93 -14.02 -1.13
C LEU A 443 3.37 -14.10 0.29
N GLU A 444 2.06 -14.18 0.40
CA GLU A 444 1.42 -14.62 1.65
C GLU A 444 1.27 -16.15 1.66
N ALA A 445 0.66 -16.71 2.70
CA ALA A 445 0.29 -18.13 2.75
C ALA A 445 -1.17 -18.34 2.33
N PRO A 446 -1.60 -18.04 1.08
CA PRO A 446 -2.98 -18.30 0.69
C PRO A 446 -3.27 -19.79 0.73
N THR A 447 -4.51 -20.14 1.00
CA THR A 447 -5.00 -21.50 0.83
C THR A 447 -5.44 -21.67 -0.62
N GLY A 448 -5.06 -22.78 -1.26
CA GLY A 448 -5.56 -23.09 -2.61
C GLY A 448 -4.61 -23.91 -3.46
N ASN A 449 -5.19 -24.83 -4.24
CA ASN A 449 -4.44 -25.74 -5.11
C ASN A 449 -3.76 -25.01 -6.28
N TRP A 450 -4.14 -23.76 -6.56
CA TRP A 450 -3.57 -22.94 -7.62
C TRP A 450 -2.11 -22.55 -7.38
N ARG A 451 -1.67 -22.54 -6.12
CA ARG A 451 -0.32 -22.07 -5.76
C ARG A 451 0.79 -22.92 -6.35
N THR A 452 0.55 -24.22 -6.51
CA THR A 452 1.60 -25.18 -6.89
C THR A 452 1.24 -25.92 -8.19
N SER A 453 0.24 -25.45 -8.94
CA SER A 453 -0.19 -26.17 -10.14
C SER A 453 0.90 -26.20 -11.20
N GLY A 454 1.65 -25.11 -11.38
CA GLY A 454 2.78 -25.02 -12.30
C GLY A 454 2.41 -25.14 -13.79
N HIS A 455 1.12 -25.17 -14.14
CA HIS A 455 0.62 -25.26 -15.51
C HIS A 455 -0.52 -24.28 -15.76
N ILE A 456 -0.75 -23.95 -17.03
CA ILE A 456 -1.82 -23.04 -17.48
C ILE A 456 -2.99 -23.86 -18.04
N VAL A 457 -4.18 -23.58 -17.53
CA VAL A 457 -5.46 -24.24 -17.82
C VAL A 457 -6.32 -23.46 -18.82
N TYR A 458 -6.17 -22.13 -18.86
CA TYR A 458 -6.96 -21.25 -19.74
C TYR A 458 -6.06 -20.42 -20.65
N ALA A 459 -6.34 -20.45 -21.96
CA ALA A 459 -5.68 -19.59 -22.93
C ALA A 459 -6.14 -18.13 -22.74
N ASN A 460 -5.25 -17.17 -22.97
CA ASN A 460 -5.51 -15.75 -22.72
C ASN A 460 -4.64 -14.86 -23.62
N ASP A 461 -4.88 -13.55 -23.58
CA ASP A 461 -4.22 -12.59 -24.48
C ASP A 461 -2.73 -12.34 -24.14
N ARG A 462 -2.31 -12.69 -22.92
CA ARG A 462 -0.92 -12.52 -22.46
C ARG A 462 -0.08 -13.80 -22.60
N TYR A 463 -0.71 -14.93 -22.91
CA TYR A 463 -0.06 -16.23 -23.10
C TYR A 463 -0.32 -16.75 -24.53
N PRO A 464 0.65 -16.62 -25.46
CA PRO A 464 0.43 -16.88 -26.88
C PRO A 464 0.33 -18.38 -27.21
N TRP A 465 0.69 -19.26 -26.29
CA TRP A 465 0.73 -20.70 -26.53
C TRP A 465 -0.67 -21.33 -26.43
N ARG A 466 -0.81 -22.50 -27.07
CA ARG A 466 -2.06 -23.27 -27.04
C ARG A 466 -2.26 -23.94 -25.68
N VAL A 467 -3.51 -24.05 -25.28
CA VAL A 467 -3.91 -24.77 -24.06
C VAL A 467 -5.00 -25.79 -24.43
N PRO A 468 -4.99 -27.03 -23.90
CA PRO A 468 -6.02 -28.00 -24.22
C PRO A 468 -7.43 -27.47 -23.92
N GLY A 469 -8.31 -27.46 -24.94
CA GLY A 469 -9.68 -26.93 -24.87
C GLY A 469 -9.80 -25.43 -25.19
N ASP A 470 -8.74 -24.78 -25.69
CA ASP A 470 -8.75 -23.38 -26.11
C ASP A 470 -9.36 -23.14 -27.50
N ASP A 471 -9.94 -24.15 -28.10
CA ASP A 471 -10.68 -24.12 -29.37
C ASP A 471 -12.14 -23.63 -29.22
N LEU A 472 -12.57 -23.34 -28.00
CA LEU A 472 -13.87 -22.74 -27.70
C LEU A 472 -13.75 -21.66 -26.60
N PRO A 473 -14.50 -20.54 -26.67
CA PRO A 473 -14.52 -19.55 -25.60
C PRO A 473 -15.03 -20.12 -24.28
N TYR A 474 -14.51 -19.60 -23.17
CA TYR A 474 -14.96 -19.94 -21.82
C TYR A 474 -16.45 -19.68 -21.58
N LEU A 475 -17.00 -18.62 -22.21
CA LEU A 475 -18.44 -18.32 -22.18
C LEU A 475 -19.30 -19.47 -22.72
N PHE A 476 -18.75 -20.29 -23.61
CA PHE A 476 -19.40 -21.44 -24.24
C PHE A 476 -18.96 -22.77 -23.59
N GLY A 477 -18.25 -22.73 -22.47
CA GLY A 477 -17.78 -23.93 -21.76
C GLY A 477 -16.39 -24.42 -22.19
N GLY A 478 -15.70 -23.70 -23.07
CA GLY A 478 -14.31 -23.99 -23.42
C GLY A 478 -13.29 -23.44 -22.42
N ARG A 479 -12.02 -23.40 -22.84
CA ARG A 479 -10.89 -22.89 -22.03
C ARG A 479 -10.18 -21.69 -22.64
N CYS A 480 -10.79 -21.01 -23.61
CA CYS A 480 -10.25 -19.77 -24.14
C CYS A 480 -10.88 -18.53 -23.47
N ALA A 481 -10.05 -17.71 -22.83
CA ALA A 481 -10.40 -16.41 -22.26
C ALA A 481 -9.73 -15.26 -23.04
N ARG A 482 -9.43 -15.46 -24.33
CA ARG A 482 -8.90 -14.41 -25.21
C ARG A 482 -9.98 -13.43 -25.66
N THR A 483 -9.57 -12.21 -25.97
CA THR A 483 -10.41 -11.22 -26.64
C THR A 483 -10.81 -11.72 -28.03
N PRO A 484 -12.06 -11.52 -28.49
CA PRO A 484 -12.51 -11.98 -29.80
C PRO A 484 -11.85 -11.19 -30.94
N THR A 485 -10.75 -11.73 -31.48
CA THR A 485 -10.06 -11.23 -32.69
C THR A 485 -10.35 -12.13 -33.88
N SER A 486 -10.04 -11.69 -35.11
CA SER A 486 -10.17 -12.52 -36.31
C SER A 486 -9.30 -13.78 -36.27
N GLU A 487 -8.10 -13.69 -35.67
CA GLU A 487 -7.20 -14.82 -35.46
C GLU A 487 -7.81 -15.84 -34.49
N VAL A 488 -8.33 -15.38 -33.36
CA VAL A 488 -9.01 -16.22 -32.36
C VAL A 488 -10.26 -16.89 -32.96
N MET A 489 -11.05 -16.16 -33.76
CA MET A 489 -12.20 -16.75 -34.45
C MET A 489 -11.78 -17.79 -35.49
N SER A 490 -10.71 -17.54 -36.23
CA SER A 490 -10.18 -18.50 -37.20
C SER A 490 -9.78 -19.82 -36.53
N GLN A 491 -9.23 -19.73 -35.31
CA GLN A 491 -8.93 -20.91 -34.49
C GLN A 491 -10.20 -21.68 -34.11
N TYR A 492 -11.26 -21.00 -33.66
CA TYR A 492 -12.54 -21.65 -33.33
C TYR A 492 -13.19 -22.29 -34.56
N HIS A 493 -13.23 -21.56 -35.68
CA HIS A 493 -13.77 -22.05 -36.94
C HIS A 493 -13.04 -23.28 -37.45
N ALA A 494 -11.71 -23.32 -37.33
CA ALA A 494 -10.89 -24.47 -37.71
C ALA A 494 -11.18 -25.71 -36.85
N ALA A 495 -11.64 -25.53 -35.61
CA ALA A 495 -12.10 -26.60 -34.74
C ALA A 495 -13.58 -26.97 -34.96
N GLY A 496 -14.28 -26.30 -35.89
CA GLY A 496 -15.70 -26.52 -36.17
C GLY A 496 -16.66 -25.70 -35.31
N HIS A 497 -16.14 -24.90 -34.37
CA HIS A 497 -16.92 -24.10 -33.44
C HIS A 497 -17.25 -22.71 -33.98
N LEU A 498 -18.43 -22.19 -33.63
CA LEU A 498 -18.86 -20.81 -33.91
C LEU A 498 -18.75 -20.40 -35.39
N ALA A 499 -18.91 -21.36 -36.31
CA ALA A 499 -18.66 -21.15 -37.75
C ALA A 499 -19.59 -20.13 -38.41
N ASP A 500 -20.70 -19.79 -37.76
CA ASP A 500 -21.69 -18.80 -38.19
C ASP A 500 -21.50 -17.42 -37.52
N MET A 501 -20.48 -17.26 -36.66
CA MET A 501 -20.20 -16.01 -35.96
C MET A 501 -18.91 -15.35 -36.43
N THR A 502 -18.94 -14.03 -36.54
CA THR A 502 -17.74 -13.19 -36.71
C THR A 502 -17.14 -12.76 -35.36
N SER A 503 -15.96 -12.16 -35.38
CA SER A 503 -15.37 -11.57 -34.18
C SER A 503 -16.23 -10.45 -33.59
N ASN A 504 -16.95 -9.70 -34.44
CA ASN A 504 -17.86 -8.65 -34.00
C ASN A 504 -19.11 -9.23 -33.32
N ASP A 505 -19.66 -10.33 -33.83
CA ASP A 505 -20.82 -10.99 -33.22
C ASP A 505 -20.47 -11.49 -31.82
N LEU A 506 -19.32 -12.17 -31.69
CA LEU A 506 -18.85 -12.64 -30.39
C LEU A 506 -18.54 -11.45 -29.45
N ALA A 507 -17.89 -10.39 -29.94
CA ALA A 507 -17.65 -9.19 -29.14
C ALA A 507 -18.94 -8.53 -28.64
N ASN A 508 -19.99 -8.51 -29.46
CA ASN A 508 -21.29 -7.99 -29.06
C ASN A 508 -21.93 -8.85 -27.96
N ILE A 509 -21.87 -10.18 -28.06
CA ILE A 509 -22.30 -11.09 -26.98
C ILE A 509 -21.57 -10.81 -25.67
N TYR A 510 -20.25 -10.61 -25.71
CA TYR A 510 -19.48 -10.26 -24.51
C TYR A 510 -19.93 -8.92 -23.90
N ARG A 511 -20.20 -7.90 -24.73
CA ARG A 511 -20.70 -6.61 -24.25
C ARG A 511 -22.11 -6.71 -23.66
N GLU A 512 -22.97 -7.56 -24.22
CA GLU A 512 -24.30 -7.86 -23.66
C GLU A 512 -24.23 -8.58 -22.30
N GLU A 513 -23.18 -9.38 -22.08
CA GLU A 513 -22.85 -9.93 -20.75
C GLU A 513 -22.23 -8.88 -19.80
N GLY A 514 -21.99 -7.65 -20.28
CA GLY A 514 -21.33 -6.56 -19.56
C GLY A 514 -19.82 -6.71 -19.44
N ILE A 515 -19.20 -7.57 -20.24
CA ILE A 515 -17.77 -7.87 -20.21
C ILE A 515 -16.99 -6.80 -20.98
N THR A 516 -15.90 -6.33 -20.37
CA THR A 516 -14.94 -5.38 -20.94
C THR A 516 -13.68 -6.10 -21.39
N PHE A 517 -13.03 -5.61 -22.45
CA PHE A 517 -11.82 -6.19 -23.02
C PHE A 517 -10.55 -5.48 -22.52
N GLU A 518 -10.62 -4.17 -22.38
CA GLU A 518 -9.47 -3.32 -22.10
C GLU A 518 -9.64 -2.55 -20.79
N VAL A 519 -8.52 -2.09 -20.21
CA VAL A 519 -8.51 -1.27 -18.98
C VAL A 519 -9.28 0.04 -19.18
N GLN A 520 -9.17 0.63 -20.37
CA GLN A 520 -9.79 1.88 -20.76
C GLN A 520 -11.32 1.80 -20.71
N GLU A 521 -11.89 0.67 -21.11
CA GLU A 521 -13.34 0.41 -21.05
C GLU A 521 -13.87 0.28 -19.61
N GLN A 522 -12.98 0.15 -18.62
CA GLN A 522 -13.37 0.07 -17.21
C GLN A 522 -13.52 1.45 -16.56
N GLU A 523 -13.20 2.53 -17.28
CA GLU A 523 -13.35 3.93 -16.81
C GLU A 523 -12.64 4.20 -15.48
N GLY A 524 -11.48 3.56 -15.28
CA GLY A 524 -10.70 3.65 -14.04
C GLY A 524 -11.26 2.81 -12.88
N GLY A 525 -12.36 2.07 -13.09
CA GLY A 525 -12.89 1.10 -12.15
C GLY A 525 -12.11 -0.22 -12.19
N SER A 526 -11.96 -0.87 -11.03
CA SER A 526 -11.44 -2.23 -10.96
C SER A 526 -12.57 -3.24 -11.19
N ARG A 527 -12.40 -4.15 -12.16
CA ARG A 527 -13.33 -5.26 -12.41
C ARG A 527 -12.65 -6.62 -12.20
N LYS A 528 -13.38 -7.56 -11.61
CA LYS A 528 -12.95 -8.98 -11.54
C LYS A 528 -12.89 -9.59 -12.93
N HIS A 529 -11.98 -10.54 -13.12
CA HIS A 529 -11.89 -11.32 -14.34
C HIS A 529 -13.08 -12.29 -14.47
N ILE A 530 -13.48 -12.65 -15.70
CA ILE A 530 -14.63 -13.56 -15.93
C ILE A 530 -14.44 -14.96 -15.32
N LEU A 531 -13.19 -15.41 -15.18
CA LEU A 531 -12.86 -16.70 -14.54
C LEU A 531 -13.22 -16.70 -13.03
N GLU A 532 -13.32 -15.52 -12.41
CA GLU A 532 -13.80 -15.36 -11.02
C GLU A 532 -15.24 -14.83 -10.97
N GLY A 533 -16.02 -15.03 -12.04
CA GLY A 533 -17.40 -14.55 -12.13
C GLY A 533 -17.53 -13.04 -12.33
N GLY A 534 -16.44 -12.36 -12.70
CA GLY A 534 -16.41 -10.93 -13.00
C GLY A 534 -16.93 -10.54 -14.38
N THR A 535 -16.48 -9.38 -14.87
CA THR A 535 -16.94 -8.74 -16.12
C THR A 535 -15.78 -8.08 -16.89
N SER A 536 -14.61 -8.72 -16.83
CA SER A 536 -13.38 -8.25 -17.46
C SER A 536 -12.62 -9.41 -18.10
N LEU A 537 -12.09 -9.20 -19.30
CA LEU A 537 -11.06 -10.02 -19.93
C LEU A 537 -9.64 -9.47 -19.71
N VAL A 538 -9.48 -8.36 -18.99
CA VAL A 538 -8.16 -7.82 -18.70
C VAL A 538 -7.36 -8.83 -17.89
N CYS A 539 -6.35 -9.39 -18.55
CA CYS A 539 -5.48 -10.42 -18.00
C CYS A 539 -4.33 -9.79 -17.20
N PRO A 540 -4.07 -10.28 -15.97
CA PRO A 540 -2.81 -10.06 -15.29
C PRO A 540 -1.59 -10.42 -16.14
N LEU A 541 -0.44 -9.84 -15.83
CA LEU A 541 0.83 -10.22 -16.44
C LEU A 541 1.23 -11.65 -16.04
N PRO A 542 1.75 -12.47 -16.97
CA PRO A 542 2.32 -13.77 -16.63
C PRO A 542 3.47 -13.66 -15.62
N GLY A 543 3.69 -14.70 -14.82
CA GLY A 543 4.64 -14.65 -13.71
C GLY A 543 4.19 -13.80 -12.52
N THR A 544 2.88 -13.59 -12.35
CA THR A 544 2.29 -12.89 -11.17
C THR A 544 1.31 -13.79 -10.44
N VAL A 545 0.99 -13.44 -9.19
CA VAL A 545 0.04 -14.20 -8.36
C VAL A 545 -1.36 -14.21 -8.97
N GLY A 546 -1.86 -13.06 -9.43
CA GLY A 546 -3.15 -12.96 -10.10
C GLY A 546 -3.23 -13.81 -11.37
N PHE A 547 -2.16 -13.85 -12.17
CA PHE A 547 -2.11 -14.72 -13.34
C PHE A 547 -2.16 -16.20 -12.97
N GLN A 548 -1.33 -16.64 -12.01
CA GLN A 548 -1.33 -18.02 -11.55
C GLN A 548 -2.70 -18.44 -10.99
N ARG A 549 -3.32 -17.58 -10.19
CA ARG A 549 -4.63 -17.84 -9.59
C ARG A 549 -5.73 -17.95 -10.64
N LEU A 550 -5.72 -17.11 -11.66
CA LEU A 550 -6.73 -17.09 -12.72
C LEU A 550 -6.51 -18.20 -13.75
N PHE A 551 -5.31 -18.37 -14.25
CA PHE A 551 -5.06 -19.23 -15.40
C PHE A 551 -4.45 -20.57 -15.01
N GLY A 552 -4.00 -20.75 -13.76
CA GLY A 552 -3.34 -21.97 -13.30
C GLY A 552 -4.25 -23.05 -12.73
N VAL A 553 -5.56 -22.83 -12.65
CA VAL A 553 -6.54 -23.80 -12.14
C VAL A 553 -7.82 -23.79 -12.94
N GLU A 554 -8.57 -24.89 -12.85
CA GLU A 554 -9.94 -25.01 -13.33
C GLU A 554 -10.88 -24.07 -12.57
N HIS A 555 -11.81 -23.46 -13.30
CA HIS A 555 -12.88 -22.63 -12.77
C HIS A 555 -14.25 -23.26 -13.02
N GLN A 556 -15.23 -22.81 -12.24
CA GLN A 556 -16.62 -23.22 -12.45
C GLN A 556 -17.11 -22.73 -13.81
N PRO A 557 -17.87 -23.52 -14.59
CA PRO A 557 -18.37 -23.08 -15.89
C PRO A 557 -19.05 -21.71 -15.84
N TYR A 558 -18.85 -20.92 -16.91
CA TYR A 558 -19.49 -19.62 -17.02
C TYR A 558 -21.02 -19.76 -16.94
N LYS A 559 -21.68 -18.81 -16.26
CA LYS A 559 -23.14 -18.76 -16.13
C LYS A 559 -23.69 -17.64 -17.01
N PRO A 560 -24.32 -17.95 -18.17
CA PRO A 560 -24.85 -16.94 -19.08
C PRO A 560 -25.88 -16.02 -18.43
N ARG A 561 -25.78 -14.71 -18.68
CA ARG A 561 -26.69 -13.70 -18.12
C ARG A 561 -27.69 -13.20 -19.17
N SER A 562 -27.21 -12.89 -20.36
CA SER A 562 -28.00 -12.42 -21.50
C SER A 562 -28.72 -13.58 -22.21
N ASP A 563 -29.81 -13.25 -22.90
CA ASP A 563 -30.50 -14.24 -23.73
C ASP A 563 -29.73 -14.50 -25.04
N ALA A 564 -29.00 -13.52 -25.55
CA ALA A 564 -28.15 -13.69 -26.73
C ALA A 564 -27.09 -14.78 -26.52
N LEU A 565 -26.39 -14.79 -25.38
CA LEU A 565 -25.42 -15.84 -25.09
C LEU A 565 -26.10 -17.21 -24.91
N LYS A 566 -27.25 -17.28 -24.23
CA LYS A 566 -27.99 -18.55 -24.06
C LYS A 566 -28.41 -19.13 -25.41
N ASP A 567 -28.94 -18.28 -26.30
CA ASP A 567 -29.34 -18.69 -27.65
C ASP A 567 -28.13 -19.08 -28.50
N ALA A 568 -27.01 -18.36 -28.39
CA ALA A 568 -25.77 -18.69 -29.07
C ALA A 568 -25.20 -20.05 -28.62
N ILE A 569 -25.16 -20.31 -27.32
CA ILE A 569 -24.75 -21.60 -26.75
C ILE A 569 -25.66 -22.71 -27.26
N LYS A 570 -26.98 -22.49 -27.24
CA LYS A 570 -27.95 -23.47 -27.73
C LYS A 570 -27.69 -23.80 -29.21
N ARG A 571 -27.51 -22.79 -30.06
CA ARG A 571 -27.21 -23.01 -31.50
C ARG A 571 -25.91 -23.78 -31.73
N GLU A 572 -24.87 -23.48 -30.96
CA GLU A 572 -23.57 -24.15 -31.06
C GLU A 572 -23.68 -25.64 -30.70
N PHE A 573 -24.37 -25.98 -29.62
CA PHE A 573 -24.47 -27.37 -29.14
C PHE A 573 -25.62 -28.19 -29.76
N ASP A 574 -26.65 -27.55 -30.32
CA ASP A 574 -27.71 -28.22 -31.09
C ASP A 574 -27.29 -28.48 -32.55
N ARG A 575 -26.12 -27.98 -32.98
CA ARG A 575 -25.66 -28.16 -34.36
C ARG A 575 -25.37 -29.64 -34.62
N PRO A 576 -25.93 -30.23 -35.70
CA PRO A 576 -25.62 -31.61 -36.06
C PRO A 576 -24.11 -31.74 -36.31
N ASP A 577 -23.51 -32.80 -35.75
CA ASP A 577 -22.09 -33.11 -35.95
C ASP A 577 -21.81 -33.15 -37.46
N PRO A 578 -20.94 -32.27 -38.00
CA PRO A 578 -20.65 -32.24 -39.44
C PRO A 578 -20.05 -33.56 -39.94
N GLY A 579 -19.58 -34.44 -39.05
CA GLY A 579 -19.11 -35.79 -39.35
C GLY A 579 -20.18 -36.89 -39.32
N GLN A 580 -21.37 -36.64 -38.78
CA GLN A 580 -22.45 -37.64 -38.83
C GLN A 580 -23.18 -37.57 -40.18
N PRO A 581 -23.18 -38.65 -40.98
CA PRO A 581 -23.98 -38.70 -42.20
C PRO A 581 -25.45 -38.51 -41.82
N ALA A 582 -26.15 -37.65 -42.56
CA ALA A 582 -27.58 -37.43 -42.36
C ALA A 582 -28.32 -38.77 -42.37
N THR A 583 -28.76 -39.22 -41.20
CA THR A 583 -29.61 -40.40 -41.09
C THR A 583 -30.99 -40.02 -41.61
N ASN A 584 -31.23 -40.31 -42.88
CA ASN A 584 -32.55 -40.21 -43.51
C ASN A 584 -33.50 -41.30 -43.01
#